data_AF-A0A961HZQ0-F1
#
_entry.id   AF-A0A961HZQ0-F1
#
_cell.length_a   1.000
_cell.length_b   1.000
_cell.length_c   1.000
_cell.angle_alpha   90.00
_cell.angle_beta   90.00
_cell.angle_gamma   90.00
#
_symmetry.space_group_name_H-M   'P 1'
#
loop_
_entity.id
_entity.type
_entity.pdbx_description
1 polymer ?
#
loop_
_entity_poly.entity_id
_entity_poly.type
_entity_poly.pdbx_seq_one_letter_code
_entity_poly.pdbx_strand_id
1 'polypeptide(L)' 'MNIIDYPDREMLAIDLANNLAGALEGFLLTHDLASFAVPGGTTPGPIFDALCAADLDWDR' A
#
# COMPACT_ATOMS: atom_id res chain seq x y z
N MET A 1 -6.49 -1.31 18.19
CA MET A 1 -7.16 -1.78 16.97
C MET A 1 -7.91 -0.60 16.38
N ASN A 2 -7.63 -0.22 15.14
CA ASN A 2 -8.38 0.81 14.41
C ASN A 2 -9.20 0.10 13.33
N ILE A 3 -10.53 0.26 13.35
CA ILE A 3 -11.43 -0.35 12.36
C ILE A 3 -11.90 0.78 11.46
N ILE A 4 -11.69 0.61 10.15
CA ILE A 4 -12.09 1.58 9.14
C ILE A 4 -13.08 0.88 8.22
N ASP A 5 -14.28 1.45 8.13
CA ASP A 5 -15.34 0.96 7.24
C ASP A 5 -15.27 1.72 5.91
N TYR A 6 -15.41 0.97 4.82
CA TYR A 6 -15.45 1.51 3.47
C TYR A 6 -16.79 1.18 2.83
N PRO A 7 -17.32 2.07 1.96
CA PRO A 7 -18.55 1.82 1.23
C PRO A 7 -18.49 0.57 0.34
N ASP A 8 -17.32 0.28 -0.22
CA ASP A 8 -17.07 -0.86 -1.09
C ASP A 8 -15.59 -1.30 -1.06
N ARG A 9 -15.30 -2.38 -1.79
CA ARG A 9 -13.95 -2.96 -1.85
C ARG A 9 -12.97 -2.15 -2.69
N GLU A 10 -13.46 -1.39 -3.67
CA GLU A 10 -12.62 -0.60 -4.57
C GLU A 10 -12.06 0.62 -3.82
N MET A 11 -12.91 1.33 -3.08
CA MET A 11 -12.49 2.40 -2.18
C MET A 11 -11.53 1.90 -1.09
N LEU A 12 -11.80 0.74 -0.50
CA LEU A 12 -10.88 0.10 0.44
C LEU A 12 -9.51 -0.12 -0.20
N ALA A 13 -9.49 -0.67 -1.42
CA ALA A 13 -8.25 -0.99 -2.10
C ALA A 13 -7.42 0.25 -2.42
N ILE A 14 -8.06 1.29 -2.96
CA ILE A 14 -7.42 2.58 -3.30
C ILE A 14 -6.88 3.26 -2.04
N ASP A 15 -7.70 3.39 -1.00
CA ASP A 15 -7.28 4.08 0.22
C ASP A 15 -6.17 3.33 0.95
N LEU A 16 -6.26 2.01 1.05
CA LEU A 16 -5.19 1.21 1.67
C LEU A 16 -3.90 1.27 0.84
N ALA A 17 -3.96 1.23 -0.49
CA ALA A 17 -2.79 1.39 -1.34
C ALA A 17 -2.11 2.75 -1.14
N ASN A 18 -2.88 3.84 -1.08
CA ASN A 18 -2.36 5.18 -0.82
C ASN A 18 -1.68 5.28 0.55
N ASN A 19 -2.30 4.71 1.59
CA ASN A 19 -1.71 4.68 2.93
C ASN A 19 -0.40 3.88 2.98
N LEU A 20 -0.33 2.74 2.28
CA LEU A 20 0.89 1.94 2.17
C LEU A 20 1.98 2.70 1.40
N ALA A 21 1.64 3.34 0.29
CA ALA A 21 2.58 4.12 -0.49
C ALA A 21 3.19 5.26 0.33
N GLY A 22 2.36 6.07 1.01
CA GLY A 22 2.85 7.16 1.86
C GLY A 22 3.72 6.66 3.02
N ALA A 23 3.43 5.48 3.58
CA ALA A 23 4.26 4.88 4.62
C ALA A 23 5.63 4.43 4.08
N LEU A 24 5.67 3.81 2.90
CA LEU A 24 6.91 3.38 2.24
C LEU A 24 7.75 4.59 1.81
N GLU A 25 7.14 5.57 1.15
CA GLU A 25 7.80 6.82 0.77
C GLU A 25 8.39 7.53 1.99
N GLY A 26 7.60 7.68 3.06
CA GLY A 26 8.05 8.28 4.32
C GLY A 26 9.27 7.57 4.92
N PHE A 27 9.36 6.24 4.76
CA PHE A 27 10.52 5.48 5.19
C PHE A 27 11.73 5.74 4.28
N LEU A 28 11.54 5.72 2.97
CA LEU A 28 12.57 5.97 1.96
C LEU A 28 13.10 7.42 1.95
N LEU A 29 12.37 8.37 2.55
CA LEU A 29 12.85 9.73 2.78
C LEU A 29 13.95 9.79 3.85
N THR A 30 14.02 8.81 4.75
CA THR A 30 14.94 8.81 5.89
C THR A 30 15.90 7.60 5.90
N HIS A 31 15.64 6.60 5.06
CA HIS A 31 16.41 5.36 4.95
C HIS A 31 16.65 5.04 3.47
N ASP A 32 17.74 4.32 3.18
CA ASP A 32 18.11 4.01 1.80
C ASP A 32 17.19 2.95 1.17
N LEU A 33 16.71 1.99 1.96
CA LEU A 33 15.91 0.84 1.53
C LEU A 33 14.68 0.65 2.42
N ALA A 34 13.61 0.09 1.86
CA ALA A 34 12.42 -0.34 2.60
C ALA A 34 12.18 -1.85 2.48
N SER A 35 11.51 -2.45 3.45
CA SER A 35 11.09 -3.86 3.39
C SER A 35 9.58 -3.95 3.55
N PHE A 36 8.92 -4.58 2.58
CA PHE A 36 7.47 -4.71 2.54
C PHE A 36 7.07 -6.18 2.49
N ALA A 37 6.47 -6.67 3.58
CA ALA A 37 5.97 -8.05 3.68
C ALA A 37 4.46 -8.07 3.40
N VAL A 38 4.04 -8.93 2.47
CA VAL A 38 2.65 -8.98 2.00
C VAL A 38 2.00 -10.34 2.22
N PRO A 39 0.70 -10.39 2.59
CA PRO A 39 -0.06 -11.63 2.58
C PRO A 39 -0.49 -12.00 1.15
N GLY A 40 -0.66 -13.29 0.89
CA GLY A 40 -1.25 -13.81 -0.34
C GLY A 40 -2.78 -13.89 -0.30
N GLY A 41 -3.37 -14.36 -1.39
CA GLY A 41 -4.82 -14.55 -1.55
C GLY A 41 -5.44 -13.57 -2.54
N THR A 42 -6.76 -13.64 -2.71
CA THR A 42 -7.49 -12.80 -3.67
C THR A 42 -7.89 -11.44 -3.10
N THR A 43 -8.09 -11.36 -1.77
CA THR A 43 -8.44 -10.10 -1.10
C THR A 43 -7.36 -9.01 -1.26
N PRO A 44 -6.05 -9.31 -1.17
CA PRO A 44 -5.00 -8.31 -1.36
C PRO A 44 -4.75 -7.90 -2.82
N GLY A 45 -5.21 -8.68 -3.81
CA GLY A 45 -4.92 -8.45 -5.23
C GLY A 45 -5.21 -7.02 -5.71
N PRO A 46 -6.45 -6.52 -5.54
CA PRO A 46 -6.81 -5.16 -5.95
C PRO A 46 -6.03 -4.05 -5.24
N ILE A 47 -5.61 -4.28 -3.99
CA ILE A 47 -4.77 -3.33 -3.24
C ILE A 47 -3.39 -3.23 -3.89
N PHE A 48 -2.80 -4.37 -4.27
CA PHE A 48 -1.50 -4.39 -4.91
C PHE A 48 -1.54 -3.88 -6.35
N ASP A 49 -2.61 -4.14 -7.09
CA ASP A 49 -2.82 -3.54 -8.42
C ASP A 49 -2.84 -2.01 -8.34
N ALA A 50 -3.54 -1.46 -7.34
CA ALA A 50 -3.57 -0.01 -7.07
C ALA A 50 -2.21 0.51 -6.58
N LEU A 51 -1.53 -0.22 -5.69
CA LEU A 51 -0.22 0.16 -5.16
C LEU A 51 0.85 0.19 -6.26
N CYS A 52 0.84 -0.74 -7.22
CA CYS A 52 1.75 -0.76 -8.35
C CYS A 52 1.60 0.47 -9.26
N ALA A 53 0.47 1.18 -9.20
CA ALA A 53 0.28 2.44 -9.92
C ALA A 53 0.82 3.67 -9.17
N ALA A 54 1.25 3.52 -7.92
CA ALA A 54 1.85 4.60 -7.13
C ALA A 54 3.27 4.91 -7.60
N ASP A 55 3.62 6.20 -7.59
CA ASP A 55 4.96 6.70 -7.88
C ASP A 55 5.85 6.52 -6.65
N LEU A 56 6.55 5.39 -6.59
CA LEU A 56 7.48 5.02 -5.52
C LEU A 56 8.83 4.65 -6.13
N ASP A 57 9.91 4.89 -5.39
CA ASP A 57 11.25 4.45 -5.77
C ASP A 57 11.40 2.92 -5.62
N TRP A 58 10.74 2.13 -6.46
CA TRP A 58 10.70 0.66 -6.34
C TRP A 58 12.06 -0.04 -6.45
N ASP A 59 13.09 0.65 -6.95
CA ASP A 59 14.46 0.16 -7.01
C ASP A 59 15.19 0.25 -5.65
N ARG A 60 14.54 0.81 -4.62
CA ARG A 60 15.06 1.04 -3.25
C ARG A 60 14.23 0.27 -2.21
#